data_AF-A0A6M0GDM5-F1
#
_entry.id   AF-A0A6M0GDM5-F1
#
_cell.length_a   1.000
_cell.length_b   1.000
_cell.length_c   1.000
_cell.angle_alpha   90.00
_cell.angle_beta   90.00
_cell.angle_gamma   90.00
#
_symmetry.space_group_name_H-M   'P 1'
#
loop_
_entity.id
_entity.type
_entity.pdbx_description
1 polymer ?
#
loop_
_entity_poly.entity_id
_entity_poly.type
_entity_poly.pdbx_seq_one_letter_code
_entity_poly.pdbx_strand_id
1 'polypeptide(L)'
;MEIVDNAHPTALFELYQQYQHFQWRQISDDIEPPQCDSLEFLRDIVSAYGRYDGATLSTMTHREQPWFEVRGNLGELEGSTEIISKDALRSYFASKLKVHA
;
A
#
# COMPACT_ATOMS: atom_id res chain seq x y z
N MET A 1 -9.32 -28.96 9.29
CA MET A 1 -8.72 -27.91 8.45
C MET A 1 -9.06 -26.61 9.12
N GLU A 2 -8.22 -26.22 10.06
CA GLU A 2 -8.42 -25.00 10.84
C GLU A 2 -8.23 -23.82 9.89
N ILE A 3 -9.23 -22.93 9.88
CA ILE A 3 -9.11 -21.63 9.24
C ILE A 3 -8.10 -20.88 10.08
N VAL A 4 -6.83 -20.99 9.69
CA VAL A 4 -5.79 -20.08 10.14
C VAL A 4 -6.24 -18.72 9.62
N ASP A 5 -6.44 -17.76 10.50
CA ASP A 5 -6.74 -16.36 10.19
C ASP A 5 -5.74 -15.87 9.13
N ASN A 6 -6.15 -16.00 7.87
CA ASN A 6 -5.32 -15.78 6.71
C ASN A 6 -4.84 -14.34 6.77
N ALA A 7 -3.54 -14.16 6.61
CA ALA A 7 -2.97 -12.91 6.15
C ALA A 7 -3.86 -12.39 5.01
N HIS A 8 -4.63 -11.33 5.26
CA HIS A 8 -5.41 -10.69 4.22
C HIS A 8 -4.40 -10.26 3.16
N PRO A 9 -4.47 -10.77 1.91
CA PRO A 9 -3.64 -10.26 0.84
C PRO A 9 -3.98 -8.77 0.74
N THR A 10 -3.02 -7.92 1.07
CA THR A 10 -3.14 -6.46 1.15
C THR A 10 -3.19 -5.81 -0.24
N ALA A 11 -4.12 -6.28 -1.05
CA ALA A 11 -4.72 -5.60 -2.18
C ALA A 11 -6.18 -6.08 -2.22
N LEU A 12 -7.13 -5.20 -2.49
CA LEU A 12 -8.47 -5.62 -2.87
C LEU A 12 -8.29 -6.54 -4.10
N PHE A 13 -8.32 -7.85 -3.91
CA PHE A 13 -7.92 -8.83 -4.93
C PHE A 13 -8.73 -8.64 -6.21
N GLU A 14 -10.00 -8.28 -6.06
CA GLU A 14 -10.91 -7.91 -7.14
C GLU A 14 -10.39 -6.71 -7.94
N LEU A 15 -9.95 -5.64 -7.25
CA LEU A 15 -9.34 -4.49 -7.92
C LEU A 15 -8.00 -4.85 -8.59
N TYR A 16 -7.17 -5.66 -7.94
CA TYR A 16 -5.94 -6.14 -8.58
C TYR A 16 -6.28 -6.91 -9.87
N GLN A 17 -7.22 -7.86 -9.81
CA GLN A 17 -7.62 -8.63 -10.99
C GLN A 17 -8.16 -7.73 -12.11
N GLN A 18 -8.95 -6.71 -11.75
CA GLN A 18 -9.50 -5.74 -12.68
C GLN A 18 -8.40 -4.91 -13.38
N TYR A 19 -7.42 -4.40 -12.62
CA TYR A 19 -6.44 -3.43 -13.13
C TYR A 19 -5.04 -3.99 -13.42
N GLN A 20 -4.75 -5.27 -13.14
CA GLN A 20 -3.42 -5.88 -13.34
C GLN A 20 -2.87 -5.73 -14.76
N HIS A 21 -3.75 -5.62 -15.77
CA HIS A 21 -3.34 -5.46 -17.17
C HIS A 21 -2.62 -4.13 -17.44
N PHE A 22 -2.81 -3.12 -16.59
CA PHE A 22 -2.03 -1.87 -16.62
C PHE A 22 -0.59 -2.06 -16.10
N GLN A 23 -0.31 -3.14 -15.36
CA GLN A 23 1.01 -3.44 -14.80
C GLN A 23 1.55 -2.24 -14.00
N TRP A 24 2.70 -1.70 -14.39
CA TRP A 24 3.34 -0.52 -13.78
C TRP A 24 2.88 0.81 -14.40
N ARG A 25 2.03 0.77 -15.44
CA ARG A 25 1.54 1.98 -16.11
C ARG A 25 0.39 2.59 -15.33
N GLN A 26 0.20 3.90 -15.52
CA GLN A 26 -0.94 4.61 -14.97
C GLN A 26 -2.24 4.05 -15.53
N ILE A 27 -3.21 3.80 -14.65
CA ILE A 27 -4.59 3.45 -15.03
C ILE A 27 -5.18 4.68 -15.72
N SER A 28 -5.59 4.52 -16.97
CA SER A 28 -6.12 5.60 -17.81
C SER A 28 -7.63 5.53 -18.01
N ASP A 29 -8.31 4.64 -17.28
CA ASP A 29 -9.76 4.49 -17.37
C ASP A 29 -10.43 5.72 -16.75
N ASP A 30 -11.40 6.27 -17.48
CA ASP A 30 -12.29 7.28 -16.93
C ASP A 30 -13.20 6.62 -15.89
N ILE A 31 -13.22 7.20 -14.70
CA ILE A 31 -14.09 6.76 -13.61
C ILE A 31 -15.04 7.88 -13.21
N GLU A 32 -16.27 7.51 -12.86
CA GLU A 32 -17.15 8.45 -12.18
C GLU A 32 -16.60 8.74 -10.77
N PRO A 33 -16.63 10.00 -10.30
CA PRO A 33 -16.24 10.32 -8.94
C PRO A 33 -17.05 9.48 -7.94
N PRO A 34 -16.39 8.82 -6.96
CA PRO A 34 -17.10 8.00 -5.99
C PRO A 34 -18.04 8.86 -5.16
N GLN A 35 -19.30 8.42 -5.01
CA GLN A 35 -20.25 9.01 -4.07
C GLN A 35 -20.12 8.28 -2.73
N CYS A 36 -19.26 8.79 -1.85
CA CYS A 36 -19.09 8.26 -0.51
C CYS A 36 -18.84 9.37 0.52
N ASP A 37 -19.16 9.08 1.78
CA ASP A 37 -18.98 10.02 2.89
C ASP A 37 -17.50 10.36 3.16
N SER A 38 -16.58 9.55 2.63
CA SER A 38 -15.13 9.70 2.79
C SER A 38 -14.46 10.51 1.69
N LEU A 39 -15.22 11.24 0.86
CA LEU A 39 -14.67 11.96 -0.30
C LEU A 39 -13.57 12.97 0.07
N GLU A 40 -13.74 13.71 1.17
CA GLU A 40 -12.71 14.66 1.65
C GLU A 40 -11.44 13.93 2.08
N PHE A 41 -11.57 12.83 2.80
CA PHE A 41 -10.43 12.00 3.20
C PHE A 41 -9.67 11.43 1.98
N LEU A 42 -10.40 10.99 0.96
CA LEU A 42 -9.79 10.54 -0.30
C LEU A 42 -9.05 11.69 -1.02
N ARG A 43 -9.60 12.91 -1.01
CA ARG A 43 -8.92 14.09 -1.58
C ARG A 43 -7.62 14.40 -0.87
N ASP A 44 -7.57 14.27 0.47
CA ASP A 44 -6.34 14.47 1.23
C ASP A 44 -5.27 13.43 0.87
N ILE A 45 -5.67 12.16 0.74
CA ILE A 45 -4.77 11.09 0.28
C ILE A 45 -4.24 11.39 -1.13
N VAL A 46 -5.11 11.76 -2.07
CA VAL A 46 -4.72 12.08 -3.45
C VAL A 46 -3.83 13.33 -3.51
N SER A 47 -4.11 14.35 -2.70
CA SER A 47 -3.27 15.55 -2.60
C SER A 47 -1.85 15.23 -2.11
N ALA A 48 -1.73 14.31 -1.14
CA ALA A 48 -0.44 13.90 -0.60
C ALA A 48 0.35 12.97 -1.56
N TYR A 49 -0.32 12.00 -2.18
CA TYR A 49 0.34 10.90 -2.90
C TYR A 49 0.09 10.85 -4.41
N GLY A 50 -0.95 11.50 -4.93
CA GLY A 50 -1.39 11.38 -6.33
C GLY A 50 -0.42 11.93 -7.37
N ARG A 51 0.60 12.68 -6.94
CA ARG A 51 1.70 13.15 -7.81
C ARG A 51 2.76 12.09 -8.10
N TYR A 52 2.76 10.98 -7.36
CA TYR A 52 3.74 9.91 -7.50
C TYR A 52 3.18 8.80 -8.38
N ASP A 53 4.03 8.23 -9.23
CA ASP A 53 3.69 7.00 -9.96
C ASP A 53 3.81 5.76 -9.06
N GLY A 54 3.30 4.62 -9.54
CA GLY A 54 3.32 3.38 -8.78
C GLY A 54 4.73 2.91 -8.41
N ALA A 55 5.72 3.14 -9.28
CA ALA A 55 7.12 2.81 -9.00
C ALA A 55 7.66 3.63 -7.83
N THR A 56 7.41 4.94 -7.82
CA THR A 56 7.86 5.85 -6.75
C THR A 56 7.18 5.49 -5.42
N LEU A 57 5.87 5.24 -5.41
CA LEU A 57 5.14 4.80 -4.21
C LEU A 57 5.66 3.47 -3.66
N SER A 58 5.98 2.53 -4.54
CA SER A 58 6.57 1.24 -4.16
C SER A 58 7.93 1.43 -3.51
N THR A 59 8.84 2.19 -4.13
CA THR A 59 10.15 2.50 -3.56
C THR A 59 10.06 3.25 -2.23
N MET A 60 9.10 4.18 -2.08
CA MET A 60 8.86 4.84 -0.80
C MET A 60 8.47 3.83 0.28
N THR A 61 7.52 2.95 -0.03
CA THR A 61 7.05 1.89 0.89
C THR A 61 8.17 0.91 1.25
N HIS A 62 8.95 0.43 0.28
CA HIS A 62 10.07 -0.49 0.52
C HIS A 62 11.16 0.06 1.43
N ARG A 63 11.29 1.39 1.52
CA ARG A 63 12.23 2.08 2.40
C ARG A 63 11.69 2.33 3.80
N GLU A 64 10.41 2.11 4.03
CA GLU A 64 9.84 2.18 5.38
C GLU A 64 10.31 0.97 6.19
N GLN A 65 10.76 1.24 7.43
CA GLN A 65 11.38 0.23 8.29
C GLN A 65 10.64 -1.11 8.37
N PRO A 66 9.30 -1.17 8.56
CA PRO A 66 8.63 -2.47 8.63
C PRO A 66 8.64 -3.26 7.31
N TRP A 67 8.70 -2.59 6.16
CA TRP A 67 8.86 -3.25 4.86
C TRP A 67 10.31 -3.59 4.56
N PHE A 68 11.24 -2.70 4.88
CA PHE A 68 12.67 -2.91 4.69
C PHE A 68 13.16 -4.15 5.46
N GLU A 69 12.75 -4.28 6.72
CA GLU A 69 13.19 -5.38 7.58
C GLU A 69 12.70 -6.74 7.10
N VAL A 70 11.43 -6.86 6.69
CA VAL A 70 10.91 -8.14 6.20
C VAL A 70 11.40 -8.49 4.80
N ARG A 71 11.70 -7.49 3.97
CA ARG A 71 12.20 -7.71 2.61
C ARG A 71 13.67 -8.11 2.60
N GLY A 72 14.46 -7.71 3.61
CA GLY A 72 15.86 -8.10 3.75
C GLY A 72 16.68 -7.78 2.50
N ASN A 73 17.17 -8.82 1.82
CA ASN A 73 18.04 -8.68 0.64
C ASN A 73 17.28 -8.75 -0.72
N LEU A 74 15.94 -8.76 -0.71
CA LEU A 74 15.15 -8.76 -1.94
C LEU A 74 15.38 -7.50 -2.77
N GLY A 75 15.53 -7.67 -4.08
CA GLY A 75 15.65 -6.57 -5.03
C GLY A 75 14.37 -5.72 -5.12
N GLU A 76 14.50 -4.50 -5.66
CA GLU A 76 13.38 -3.54 -5.77
C GLU A 76 12.18 -4.06 -6.57
N LEU A 77 12.42 -4.92 -7.55
CA LEU A 77 11.39 -5.51 -8.41
C LEU A 77 10.92 -6.90 -7.93
N GLU A 78 11.54 -7.45 -6.89
CA GLU A 78 11.20 -8.78 -6.39
C GLU A 78 9.98 -8.71 -5.46
N GLY A 79 9.04 -9.62 -5.65
CA GLY A 79 7.92 -9.77 -4.71
C GLY A 79 8.41 -10.34 -3.38
N SER A 80 7.76 -9.96 -2.28
CA SER A 80 7.96 -10.59 -0.97
C SER A 80 6.71 -11.34 -0.55
N THR A 81 6.89 -12.53 0.02
CA THR A 81 5.84 -13.32 0.68
C THR A 81 5.92 -13.23 2.20
N GLU A 82 6.88 -12.47 2.73
CA GLU A 82 7.09 -12.32 4.17
C GLU A 82 5.97 -11.51 4.81
N ILE A 83 5.51 -11.96 5.98
CA ILE A 83 4.40 -11.34 6.69
C ILE A 83 4.92 -10.20 7.57
N ILE A 84 4.44 -8.98 7.34
CA ILE A 84 4.66 -7.85 8.25
C ILE A 84 3.65 -7.95 9.40
N SER A 85 4.15 -7.95 10.64
CA SER A 85 3.27 -8.01 11.81
C SER A 85 2.49 -6.70 12.01
N LYS A 86 1.26 -6.82 12.51
CA LYS A 86 0.44 -5.64 12.86
C LYS A 86 1.10 -4.76 13.92
N ASP A 87 1.88 -5.36 14.82
CA ASP A 87 2.60 -4.63 15.86
C ASP A 87 3.78 -3.82 15.31
N ALA A 88 4.49 -4.34 14.31
CA ALA A 88 5.54 -3.59 13.61
C ALA A 88 4.94 -2.37 12.89
N LEU A 89 3.84 -2.56 12.14
CA LEU A 89 3.12 -1.47 11.48
C LEU A 89 2.62 -0.43 12.49
N ARG A 90 1.96 -0.88 13.57
CA ARG A 90 1.46 0.01 14.63
C ARG A 90 2.59 0.83 15.24
N SER A 91 3.71 0.18 15.58
CA SER A 91 4.86 0.84 16.20
C SER A 91 5.48 1.87 15.26
N TYR A 92 5.67 1.52 13.99
CA TYR A 92 6.21 2.43 12.98
C TYR A 92 5.33 3.66 12.81
N PHE A 93 4.03 3.50 12.49
CA PHE A 93 3.16 4.64 12.26
C PHE A 93 2.90 5.45 13.53
N ALA A 94 2.85 4.82 14.72
CA ALA A 94 2.78 5.55 15.98
C ALA A 94 4.02 6.43 16.20
N SER A 95 5.22 5.97 15.80
CA SER A 95 6.43 6.80 15.88
C SER A 95 6.37 8.01 14.95
N LYS A 96 5.82 7.85 13.74
CA LYS A 96 5.66 8.95 12.76
C LYS A 96 4.66 10.01 13.22
N LEU A 97 3.61 9.62 13.93
CA LEU A 97 2.63 10.55 14.50
C LEU A 97 3.21 11.36 15.67
N LYS A 98 4.06 10.74 16.50
CA LYS A 98 4.67 11.41 17.67
C LYS A 98 5.71 12.47 17.31
N VAL A 99 6.34 12.37 16.14
CA VAL A 99 7.37 13.33 15.67
C VAL A 99 6.75 14.67 15.24
N HIS A 100 5.41 14.75 15.12
CA HIS A 100 4.68 15.96 14.77
C HIS A 100 3.78 16.50 15.90
N ALA A 101 4.01 16.10 17.16
CA ALA A 101 3.33 16.62 18.34
C ALA A 101 4.20 17.64 19.10
#